data_AF-A0A1W2FUC3-F1
#
_entry.id   AF-A0A1W2FUC3-F1
#
_cell.length_a   1.000
_cell.length_b   1.000
_cell.length_c   1.000
_cell.angle_alpha   90.00
_cell.angle_beta   90.00
_cell.angle_gamma   90.00
#
_symmetry.space_group_name_H-M   'P 1'
#
loop_
_entity.id
_entity.type
_entity.pdbx_description
1 polymer ?
#
loop_
_entity_poly.entity_id
_entity_poly.type
_entity_poly.pdbx_seq_one_letter_code
_entity_poly.pdbx_strand_id
1 'polypeptide(L)' 'MNKEPLAPRQSIRRGTFSSVTVLIKQIRDYIAHWNTNPRPFKWTATADEILAKVRLTQQNVRKLVDNNGK' A
#
# COMPACT_ATOMS: atom_id res chain seq x y z
N MET A 1 13.49 18.05 -22.35
CA MET A 1 12.47 16.98 -22.39
C MET A 1 11.46 17.27 -21.30
N ASN A 2 10.36 17.91 -21.68
CA ASN A 2 9.39 18.47 -20.75
C ASN A 2 8.50 17.32 -20.26
N LYS A 3 8.59 16.96 -18.99
CA LYS A 3 7.71 15.94 -18.43
C LYS A 3 6.38 16.60 -18.08
N GLU A 4 5.33 16.20 -18.80
CA GLU A 4 3.94 16.47 -18.45
C GLU A 4 3.71 16.20 -16.95
N PRO A 5 3.08 17.10 -16.19
CA PRO A 5 2.93 16.93 -14.75
C PRO A 5 1.96 15.77 -14.48
N LEU A 6 2.51 14.65 -14.02
CA LEU A 6 1.72 13.51 -13.54
C LEU A 6 0.82 13.94 -12.38
N ALA A 7 -0.37 13.36 -12.28
CA ALA A 7 -1.24 13.54 -11.12
C ALA A 7 -0.48 13.23 -9.81
N PRO A 8 -0.73 13.94 -8.69
CA PRO A 8 0.14 13.92 -7.50
C PRO A 8 0.52 12.52 -6.98
N ARG A 9 -0.42 11.56 -7.02
CA ARG A 9 -0.16 10.16 -6.65
C ARG A 9 0.80 9.42 -7.60
N GLN A 10 0.67 9.67 -8.90
CA GLN A 10 1.56 9.10 -9.91
C GLN A 10 2.94 9.77 -9.88
N SER A 11 3.00 11.06 -9.57
CA SER A 11 4.26 11.79 -9.40
C SER A 11 5.12 11.19 -8.28
N ILE A 12 4.54 10.79 -7.15
CA ILE A 12 5.30 10.15 -6.05
C ILE A 12 5.73 8.72 -6.44
N ARG A 13 4.88 7.96 -7.13
CA ARG A 13 5.17 6.56 -7.48
C ARG A 13 6.11 6.38 -8.66
N ARG A 14 6.16 7.34 -9.59
CA ARG A 14 6.88 7.23 -10.87
C ARG A 14 7.75 8.45 -11.19
N GLY A 15 7.78 9.44 -10.31
CA GLY A 15 8.58 10.65 -10.49
C GLY A 15 10.06 10.42 -10.20
N THR A 16 10.89 11.23 -10.85
CA THR A 16 12.31 11.39 -10.51
C THR A 16 12.46 12.79 -9.96
N PHE A 17 13.11 12.92 -8.80
CA PHE A 17 13.23 14.20 -8.09
C PHE A 17 14.69 14.65 -8.11
N SER A 18 14.91 15.93 -8.41
CA SER A 18 16.25 16.53 -8.43
C SER A 18 16.84 16.72 -7.03
N SER A 19 16.00 16.73 -5.99
CA SER A 19 16.42 16.80 -4.60
C SER A 19 15.38 16.24 -3.63
N VAL A 20 15.82 15.94 -2.41
CA VAL A 20 14.95 15.52 -1.30
C VAL A 20 13.93 16.61 -0.96
N THR A 21 14.30 17.88 -1.03
CA THR A 21 13.39 19.01 -0.77
C THR A 21 12.21 19.02 -1.75
N VAL A 22 12.47 18.74 -3.04
CA VAL A 22 11.42 18.66 -4.06
C VAL A 22 10.50 17.47 -3.81
N LEU A 23 11.05 16.31 -3.42
CA LEU A 23 10.25 15.14 -3.04
C LEU A 23 9.34 15.44 -1.83
N ILE A 24 9.86 16.06 -0.78
CA ILE A 24 9.09 16.42 0.42
C ILE A 24 7.92 17.32 0.06
N LYS A 25 8.16 18.34 -0.77
CA LYS A 25 7.10 19.24 -1.26
C LYS A 25 6.02 18.44 -1.99
N GLN A 26 6.41 17.57 -2.92
CA GLN A 26 5.46 16.78 -3.70
C GLN A 26 4.60 15.85 -2.83
N ILE A 27 5.18 15.25 -1.78
CA ILE A 27 4.44 14.43 -0.81
C ILE A 27 3.42 15.27 -0.04
N ARG A 28 3.81 16.45 0.44
CA ARG A 28 2.89 17.36 1.16
C ARG A 28 1.74 17.80 0.28
N ASP A 29 2.02 18.18 -0.97
CA ASP A 29 1.02 18.61 -1.94
C ASP A 29 0.03 17.46 -2.24
N TYR A 30 0.52 16.23 -2.38
CA TYR A 30 -0.34 15.05 -2.54
C TYR A 30 -1.24 14.80 -1.33
N ILE A 31 -0.71 14.91 -0.10
CA ILE A 31 -1.49 14.72 1.12
C ILE A 31 -2.57 15.78 1.23
N ALA A 32 -2.22 17.06 1.02
CA ALA A 32 -3.17 18.16 1.04
C ALA A 32 -4.30 17.96 0.02
N HIS A 33 -3.95 17.60 -1.22
CA HIS A 33 -4.92 17.32 -2.26
C HIS A 33 -5.83 16.12 -1.94
N TRP A 34 -5.27 15.02 -1.43
CA TRP A 34 -6.05 13.84 -1.04
C TRP A 34 -7.02 14.16 0.11
N ASN A 35 -6.60 14.98 1.08
CA ASN A 35 -7.41 15.34 2.24
C ASN A 35 -8.62 16.22 1.88
N THR A 36 -8.59 16.97 0.76
CA THR A 36 -9.73 17.77 0.31
C THR A 36 -10.96 16.92 -0.06
N ASN A 37 -10.75 15.72 -0.61
CA ASN A 37 -11.82 14.77 -0.91
C ASN A 37 -11.34 13.34 -0.66
N PRO A 38 -11.31 12.92 0.61
CA PRO A 38 -10.70 11.66 1.01
C PRO A 38 -11.52 10.49 0.43
N ARG A 39 -10.84 9.55 -0.22
CA ARG A 39 -11.40 8.24 -0.57
C ARG A 39 -10.80 7.20 0.37
N PRO A 40 -11.31 7.07 1.61
CA PRO A 40 -10.75 6.15 2.58
C PRO A 40 -10.89 4.72 2.06
N PHE A 41 -9.89 3.90 2.34
CA PHE A 41 -10.02 2.46 2.17
C PHE A 41 -11.00 1.95 3.23
N LYS A 42 -12.10 1.35 2.80
CA LYS A 42 -13.05 0.67 3.68
C LYS A 42 -12.66 -0.79 3.74
N TRP A 43 -12.43 -1.31 4.93
CA TRP A 43 -12.30 -2.75 5.15
C TRP A 43 -13.65 -3.39 4.78
N THR A 44 -13.66 -4.17 3.70
CA THR A 44 -14.84 -4.93 3.25
C THR A 44 -14.88 -6.32 3.84
N ALA A 45 -13.74 -6.82 4.33
CA ALA A 45 -13.66 -8.15 4.89
C ALA A 45 -14.42 -8.23 6.22
N THR A 46 -15.29 -9.22 6.35
CA THR A 46 -15.96 -9.49 7.63
C THR A 46 -14.96 -10.10 8.62
N ALA A 47 -15.30 -10.06 9.91
CA ALA A 47 -14.48 -10.70 10.93
C ALA A 47 -14.29 -12.20 10.64
N ASP A 48 -15.34 -12.88 10.16
CA ASP A 48 -15.30 -14.30 9.81
C ASP A 48 -14.36 -14.59 8.64
N GLU A 49 -14.36 -13.76 7.60
CA GLU A 49 -13.45 -13.90 6.47
C GLU A 49 -11.98 -13.73 6.88
N ILE A 50 -11.71 -12.80 7.80
CA ILE A 50 -10.38 -12.62 8.37
C ILE A 50 -9.97 -13.86 9.17
N LEU A 51 -10.83 -14.33 10.07
CA LEU A 51 -10.55 -15.50 10.90
C LEU A 51 -10.37 -16.78 10.08
N ALA A 52 -11.13 -16.95 9.00
CA ALA A 52 -10.99 -18.07 8.08
C ALA A 52 -9.59 -18.09 7.43
N LYS A 53 -9.10 -16.93 6.96
CA LYS A 53 -7.75 -16.81 6.39
C LYS A 53 -6.66 -17.11 7.41
N VAL A 54 -6.79 -16.62 8.64
CA VAL A 54 -5.83 -16.90 9.72
C VAL A 54 -5.75 -18.40 9.99
N ARG A 55 -6.89 -19.09 10.12
CA ARG A 55 -6.94 -20.56 10.33
C ARG A 55 -6.27 -21.32 9.19
N LEU A 56 -6.54 -20.92 7.93
CA LEU A 56 -5.90 -21.54 6.77
C LEU A 56 -4.38 -21.39 6.81
N THR A 57 -3.88 -20.18 7.08
CA THR A 57 -2.44 -19.93 7.20
C THR A 57 -1.82 -20.78 8.30
N GLN A 58 -2.45 -20.88 9.47
CA GLN A 58 -1.98 -21.71 10.58
C GLN A 58 -1.91 -23.20 10.21
N GLN A 59 -2.93 -23.72 9.52
CA GLN A 59 -2.93 -25.10 9.03
C GLN A 59 -1.80 -25.36 8.04
N ASN A 60 -1.56 -24.43 7.12
CA ASN A 60 -0.50 -24.58 6.12
C ASN A 60 0.89 -24.56 6.77
N VAL A 61 1.12 -23.66 7.73
CA VAL A 61 2.36 -23.62 8.52
C VAL A 61 2.57 -24.94 9.25
N ARG A 62 1.52 -25.47 9.91
CA ARG A 62 1.60 -26.75 10.61
C ARG A 62 2.02 -27.89 9.68
N LYS A 63 1.37 -28.01 8.51
CA LYS A 63 1.73 -29.02 7.51
C LYS A 63 3.20 -28.92 7.07
N LEU A 64 3.71 -27.70 6.88
CA LEU A 64 5.10 -27.48 6.51
C LEU A 64 6.07 -27.96 7.61
N VAL A 65 5.76 -27.65 8.87
CA VAL A 65 6.55 -28.12 10.02
C VAL A 65 6.52 -29.65 10.10
N ASP A 66 5.34 -30.26 9.99
CA ASP A 66 5.17 -31.71 10.06
C ASP A 66 5.91 -32.43 8.92
N ASN A 67 5.96 -31.83 7.73
CA ASN A 67 6.69 -32.38 6.59
C ASN A 67 8.21 -32.25 6.71
N ASN A 68 8.71 -31.24 7.42
CA ASN A 68 10.16 -31.00 7.58
C ASN A 68 10.79 -31.84 8.71
N GLY A 69 9.96 -32.51 9.52
CA GLY A 69 10.39 -33.44 10.57
C GLY A 69 10.44 -34.91 10.15
N LYS A 70 10.26 -35.21 8.87
CA LYS A 70 10.41 -36.56 8.28
C LYS A 70 11.71 -36.68 7.49
#